data_AF-L1LBA4-F1
#
_entry.id   AF-L1LBA4-F1
#
_cell.length_a   1.000
_cell.length_b   1.000
_cell.length_c   1.000
_cell.angle_alpha   90.00
_cell.angle_beta   90.00
_cell.angle_gamma   90.00
#
_symmetry.space_group_name_H-M   'P 1'
#
loop_
_entity.id
_entity.type
_entity.pdbx_description
1 polymer ?
#
loop_
_entity_poly.entity_id
_entity_poly.type
_entity_poly.pdbx_seq_one_letter_code
_entity_poly.pdbx_strand_id
1 'polypeptide(L)'
;MILVNVNDGTVHKEIFRYKEQTGRNGNDKSAWQRSTSYAGEIATLKVSFDPKKFTLDISSLGEDENFTLVKEEKNGVLTLLFATKQGYSIEKVVNGSETICAINGDFRSFLCEYHSKGDSKLLRVHTEKDFKVSLSWYEKSSDKWNQMKPDDFLKKLNEMRGVPNPTPKSNITP
;
A
#
# COMPACT_ATOMS: atom_id res chain seq x y z
N MET A 1 -14.48 -3.42 4.64
CA MET A 1 -14.95 -2.78 3.40
C MET A 1 -13.75 -2.18 2.70
N ILE A 2 -13.25 -2.84 1.65
CA ILE A 2 -12.14 -2.34 0.84
C ILE A 2 -12.76 -1.84 -0.46
N LEU A 3 -12.56 -0.56 -0.74
CA LEU A 3 -12.60 -0.02 -2.09
C LEU A 3 -11.50 1.03 -2.16
N VAL A 4 -10.39 0.64 -2.78
CA VAL A 4 -9.33 1.52 -3.21
C VAL A 4 -9.45 1.57 -4.73
N ASN A 5 -9.50 2.78 -5.29
CA ASN A 5 -8.94 3.01 -6.61
C ASN A 5 -8.25 4.37 -6.66
N VAL A 6 -7.05 4.37 -7.25
CA VAL A 6 -6.07 5.45 -7.26
C VAL A 6 -6.06 6.10 -8.66
N ASN A 7 -5.93 7.44 -8.66
CA ASN A 7 -5.57 8.36 -9.76
C ASN A 7 -6.58 8.66 -10.89
N ASP A 8 -7.47 9.63 -10.64
CA ASP A 8 -7.95 10.57 -11.68
C ASP A 8 -8.17 12.04 -11.19
N GLY A 9 -7.78 12.37 -9.95
CA GLY A 9 -7.97 13.71 -9.40
C GLY A 9 -9.38 14.01 -8.87
N THR A 10 -10.30 13.05 -8.86
CA THR A 10 -11.66 13.20 -8.29
C THR A 10 -11.75 12.58 -6.88
N VAL A 11 -12.53 13.19 -5.98
CA VAL A 11 -12.68 12.71 -4.60
C VAL A 11 -13.47 11.39 -4.57
N HIS A 12 -12.78 10.26 -4.34
CA HIS A 12 -13.36 8.90 -4.37
C HIS A 12 -13.73 8.31 -3.00
N LYS A 13 -13.90 9.12 -1.94
CA LYS A 13 -14.25 8.61 -0.60
C LYS A 13 -15.64 9.09 -0.15
N GLU A 14 -16.57 8.15 -0.06
CA GLU A 14 -17.85 8.33 0.63
C GLU A 14 -17.80 7.60 1.98
N ILE A 15 -18.10 8.31 3.05
CA ILE A 15 -18.09 7.76 4.40
C ILE A 15 -19.52 7.76 4.93
N PHE A 16 -19.91 6.64 5.50
CA PHE A 16 -21.23 6.43 6.07
C PHE A 16 -21.08 6.22 7.57
N ARG A 17 -21.98 6.82 8.35
CA ARG A 17 -22.10 6.58 9.79
C ARG A 17 -23.35 5.78 10.07
N TYR A 18 -23.23 4.80 10.95
CA TYR A 18 -24.39 4.10 11.49
C TYR A 18 -24.97 4.94 12.62
N LYS A 19 -26.27 5.26 12.55
CA LYS A 19 -26.99 5.89 13.65
C LYS A 19 -27.90 4.86 14.30
N GLU A 20 -27.66 4.62 15.60
CA GLU A 20 -28.55 3.81 16.43
C GLU A 20 -29.76 4.64 16.87
N GLN A 21 -30.89 3.95 17.04
CA GLN A 21 -32.14 4.54 17.51
C GLN A 21 -31.95 5.19 18.89
N THR A 22 -32.15 6.51 18.97
CA THR A 22 -32.01 7.27 20.23
C THR A 22 -33.34 7.84 20.74
N GLY A 23 -34.47 7.51 20.11
CA GLY A 23 -35.80 8.00 20.47
C GLY A 23 -36.69 6.98 21.17
N ARG A 24 -37.34 7.40 22.27
CA ARG A 24 -38.32 6.62 23.06
C ARG A 24 -39.59 6.21 22.27
N ASN A 25 -39.83 6.83 21.10
CA ASN A 25 -41.00 6.61 20.24
C ASN A 25 -40.58 6.16 18.83
N GLY A 26 -40.06 4.93 18.72
CA GLY A 26 -40.24 3.94 17.62
C GLY A 26 -40.18 4.28 16.11
N ASN A 27 -40.09 5.52 15.65
CA ASN A 27 -40.25 5.85 14.22
C ASN A 27 -38.95 5.99 13.44
N ASP A 28 -37.82 6.20 14.12
CA ASP A 28 -36.50 6.27 13.47
C ASP A 28 -35.83 4.90 13.48
N LYS A 29 -35.75 4.26 12.31
CA LYS A 29 -35.02 3.00 12.13
C LYS A 29 -33.52 3.27 12.09
N SER A 30 -32.74 2.47 12.80
CA SER A 30 -31.28 2.51 12.71
C SER A 30 -30.84 2.31 11.25
N ALA A 31 -30.04 3.25 10.74
CA ALA A 31 -29.68 3.28 9.33
C ALA A 31 -28.27 3.82 9.12
N TRP A 32 -27.64 3.36 8.04
CA TRP A 32 -26.43 3.97 7.50
C TRP A 32 -26.80 5.27 6.79
N GLN A 33 -26.14 6.37 7.16
CA GLN A 33 -26.33 7.67 6.53
C GLN A 33 -24.98 8.21 6.08
N ARG A 34 -24.93 8.84 4.89
CA ARG A 34 -23.73 9.51 4.41
C ARG A 34 -23.32 10.59 5.41
N SER A 35 -22.07 10.53 5.86
CA SER A 35 -21.48 11.53 6.75
C SER A 35 -20.71 12.55 5.91
N THR A 36 -21.03 13.83 6.11
CA THR A 36 -20.31 14.96 5.52
C THR A 36 -19.31 15.59 6.50
N SER A 37 -19.43 15.28 7.80
CA SER A 37 -18.59 15.74 8.91
C SER A 37 -17.53 14.71 9.34
N TYR A 38 -17.37 13.62 8.58
CA TYR A 38 -16.58 12.45 8.98
C TYR A 38 -15.13 12.77 9.36
N ALA A 39 -14.53 13.82 8.79
CA ALA A 39 -13.14 14.15 9.04
C ALA A 39 -12.91 14.49 10.53
N GLY A 40 -13.83 15.25 11.13
CA GLY A 40 -13.78 15.58 12.55
C GLY A 40 -14.09 14.37 13.44
N GLU A 41 -15.10 13.57 13.06
CA GLU A 41 -15.50 12.37 13.81
C GLU A 41 -14.41 11.29 13.81
N ILE A 42 -13.71 11.08 12.70
CA ILE A 42 -12.56 10.17 12.64
C ILE A 42 -11.39 10.76 13.43
N ALA A 43 -11.19 12.09 13.40
CA ALA A 43 -10.11 12.73 14.14
C ALA A 43 -10.26 12.54 15.66
N THR A 44 -11.48 12.57 16.21
CA THR A 44 -11.69 12.30 17.65
C THR A 44 -11.44 10.84 18.04
N LEU A 45 -11.50 9.91 17.08
CA LEU A 45 -11.16 8.50 17.29
C LEU A 45 -9.65 8.23 17.15
N LYS A 46 -8.86 9.18 16.66
CA LYS A 46 -7.42 8.99 16.50
C LYS A 46 -6.73 9.04 17.86
N VAL A 47 -6.12 7.94 18.25
CA VAL A 47 -5.01 7.97 19.20
C VAL A 47 -3.78 8.38 18.41
N SER A 48 -3.43 9.68 18.48
CA SER A 48 -2.22 10.19 17.83
C SER A 48 -0.99 9.66 18.56
N PHE A 49 -0.33 8.67 17.97
CA PHE A 49 1.06 8.37 18.29
C PHE A 49 1.88 8.50 17.01
N ASP A 50 3.06 9.11 17.15
CA ASP A 50 4.05 9.04 16.09
C ASP A 50 4.54 7.59 15.99
N PRO A 51 4.47 6.95 14.83
CA PRO A 51 4.87 5.56 14.71
C PRO A 51 6.37 5.44 14.97
N LYS A 52 6.77 4.39 15.68
CA LYS A 52 8.17 4.00 15.83
C LYS A 52 8.71 3.65 14.44
N LYS A 53 9.68 4.44 14.00
CA LYS A 53 10.34 4.28 12.71
C LYS A 53 11.39 3.18 12.77
N PHE A 54 11.50 2.39 11.71
CA PHE A 54 12.52 1.35 11.60
C PHE A 54 13.04 1.21 10.16
N THR A 55 14.21 0.60 10.03
CA THR A 55 14.78 0.20 8.74
C THR A 55 14.36 -1.22 8.43
N LEU A 56 13.71 -1.43 7.29
CA LEU A 56 13.35 -2.76 6.79
C LEU A 56 14.49 -3.31 5.94
N ASP A 57 15.06 -4.45 6.34
CA ASP A 57 16.01 -5.21 5.52
C ASP A 57 15.31 -6.39 4.85
N ILE A 58 15.12 -6.29 3.53
CA ILE A 58 14.42 -7.32 2.75
C ILE A 58 15.26 -8.58 2.51
N SER A 59 16.55 -8.56 2.87
CA SER A 59 17.42 -9.75 2.84
C SER A 59 17.22 -10.64 4.06
N SER A 60 16.64 -10.09 5.14
CA SER A 60 16.28 -10.83 6.34
C SER A 60 14.87 -11.40 6.21
N LEU A 61 14.73 -12.72 6.31
CA LEU A 61 13.45 -13.42 6.14
C LEU A 61 12.74 -13.74 7.46
N GLY A 62 13.13 -13.10 8.56
CA GLY A 62 12.53 -13.25 9.88
C GLY A 62 11.58 -12.11 10.21
N GLU A 63 10.43 -12.43 10.81
CA GLU A 63 9.54 -11.44 11.41
C GLU A 63 10.09 -10.93 12.74
N ASP A 64 9.67 -9.73 13.14
CA ASP A 64 10.00 -9.14 14.44
C ASP A 64 8.80 -8.40 15.05
N GLU A 65 9.02 -7.57 16.06
CA GLU A 65 7.96 -6.76 16.68
C GLU A 65 7.39 -5.66 15.77
N ASN A 66 8.09 -5.29 14.70
CA ASN A 66 7.79 -4.14 13.84
C ASN A 66 6.88 -4.51 12.65
N PHE A 67 6.97 -5.75 12.15
CA PHE A 67 6.22 -6.19 10.96
C PHE A 67 5.83 -7.68 10.99
N THR A 68 4.93 -8.05 10.08
CA THR A 68 4.57 -9.42 9.72
C THR A 68 5.02 -9.68 8.28
N LEU A 69 5.52 -10.89 8.01
CA LEU A 69 6.05 -11.34 6.73
C LEU A 69 5.16 -12.43 6.15
N VAL A 70 4.34 -12.07 5.16
CA VAL A 70 3.57 -13.06 4.41
C VAL A 70 4.37 -13.50 3.19
N LYS A 71 4.49 -14.81 3.00
CA LYS A 71 5.15 -15.42 1.84
C LYS A 71 4.09 -16.08 0.97
N GLU A 72 4.04 -15.68 -0.29
CA GLU A 72 3.12 -16.24 -1.28
C GLU A 72 3.86 -16.64 -2.53
N GLU A 73 3.48 -17.74 -3.15
CA GLU A 73 3.98 -18.11 -4.47
C GLU A 73 2.81 -18.28 -5.43
N LYS A 74 2.86 -17.59 -6.56
CA LYS A 74 1.83 -17.68 -7.61
C LYS A 74 2.47 -17.62 -8.99
N ASN A 75 2.15 -18.59 -9.85
CA ASN A 75 2.71 -18.73 -11.20
C ASN A 75 4.27 -18.72 -11.22
N GLY A 76 4.87 -19.32 -10.18
CA GLY A 76 6.32 -19.36 -9.97
C GLY A 76 6.95 -18.00 -9.60
N VAL A 77 6.14 -17.00 -9.23
CA VAL A 77 6.63 -15.74 -8.66
C VAL A 77 6.49 -15.81 -7.15
N LEU A 78 7.62 -15.78 -6.44
CA LEU A 78 7.66 -15.59 -4.99
C LEU A 78 7.37 -14.12 -4.69
N THR A 79 6.37 -13.88 -3.84
CA THR A 79 6.00 -12.57 -3.30
C THR A 79 6.17 -12.57 -1.79
N LEU A 80 6.93 -11.61 -1.28
CA LEU A 80 7.09 -11.34 0.14
C LEU A 80 6.37 -10.03 0.46
N LEU A 81 5.47 -10.06 1.44
CA LEU A 81 4.73 -8.90 1.92
C LEU A 81 5.21 -8.56 3.33
N PHE A 82 5.92 -7.44 3.45
CA PHE A 82 6.38 -6.90 4.72
C PHE A 82 5.36 -5.86 5.21
N ALA A 83 4.39 -6.30 6.00
CA ALA A 83 3.30 -5.46 6.49
C ALA A 83 3.61 -4.98 7.92
N THR A 84 3.64 -3.65 8.14
CA THR A 84 3.96 -3.10 9.46
C THR A 84 2.88 -3.43 10.47
N LYS A 85 3.26 -3.76 11.70
CA LYS A 85 2.34 -3.85 12.83
C LYS A 85 1.88 -2.45 13.25
N GLN A 86 0.73 -2.36 13.91
CA GLN A 86 0.24 -1.11 14.46
C GLN A 86 1.29 -0.52 15.41
N GLY A 87 1.57 0.78 15.30
CA GLY A 87 2.67 1.39 16.07
C GLY A 87 3.90 1.71 15.25
N TYR A 88 4.08 1.08 14.08
CA TYR A 88 5.35 1.10 13.36
C TYR A 88 5.23 1.71 11.96
N SER A 89 6.34 2.22 11.47
CA SER A 89 6.45 2.68 10.09
C SER A 89 7.85 2.46 9.53
N ILE A 90 7.92 2.04 8.27
CA ILE A 90 9.20 1.88 7.58
C ILE A 90 9.72 3.29 7.25
N GLU A 91 10.95 3.59 7.65
CA GLU A 91 11.65 4.84 7.29
C GLU A 91 12.63 4.62 6.14
N LYS A 92 13.16 3.41 6.02
CA LYS A 92 14.18 3.06 5.04
C LYS A 92 14.03 1.61 4.64
N VAL A 93 14.22 1.32 3.36
CA VAL A 93 14.30 -0.06 2.85
C VAL A 93 15.71 -0.33 2.37
N VAL A 94 16.28 -1.42 2.84
CA VAL A 94 17.62 -1.89 2.48
C VAL A 94 17.58 -3.34 2.03
N ASN A 95 18.60 -3.76 1.29
CA ASN A 95 18.89 -5.16 0.98
C ASN A 95 20.32 -5.45 1.45
N GLY A 96 20.43 -5.97 2.67
CA GLY A 96 21.69 -6.05 3.40
C GLY A 96 22.28 -4.64 3.61
N SER A 97 23.49 -4.41 3.10
CA SER A 97 24.15 -3.10 3.18
C SER A 97 23.67 -2.08 2.13
N GLU A 98 22.95 -2.52 1.09
CA GLU A 98 22.51 -1.65 0.01
C GLU A 98 21.23 -0.90 0.39
N THR A 99 21.25 0.44 0.36
CA THR A 99 20.04 1.23 0.53
C THR A 99 19.25 1.27 -0.77
N ILE A 100 18.00 0.81 -0.73
CA ILE A 100 17.08 0.87 -1.89
C ILE A 100 16.38 2.23 -1.92
N CYS A 101 15.79 2.62 -0.79
CA CYS A 101 15.12 3.91 -0.66
C CYS A 101 15.04 4.39 0.79
N ALA A 102 14.93 5.70 0.94
CA ALA A 102 14.58 6.38 2.19
C ALA A 102 13.24 7.07 2.00
N ILE A 103 12.39 6.97 3.03
CA ILE A 103 11.03 7.49 3.02
C ILE A 103 11.05 8.86 3.66
N ASN A 104 10.44 9.84 2.99
CA ASN A 104 10.34 11.20 3.52
C ASN A 104 9.62 11.16 4.89
N GLY A 105 10.15 11.88 5.88
CA GLY A 105 9.66 11.85 7.25
C GLY A 105 8.20 12.24 7.45
N ASP A 106 7.61 12.96 6.48
CA ASP A 106 6.20 13.32 6.45
C ASP A 106 5.28 12.16 6.04
N PHE A 107 5.83 11.11 5.45
CA PHE A 107 5.10 9.96 4.96
C PHE A 107 5.25 8.79 5.95
N ARG A 108 4.18 8.00 6.04
CA ARG A 108 4.18 6.72 6.76
C ARG A 108 4.19 5.60 5.75
N SER A 109 5.14 4.68 5.85
CA SER A 109 5.10 3.45 5.08
C SER A 109 4.59 2.30 5.94
N PHE A 110 3.66 1.55 5.35
CA PHE A 110 2.92 0.48 6.03
C PHE A 110 3.04 -0.88 5.34
N LEU A 111 3.56 -0.92 4.11
CA LEU A 111 3.71 -2.15 3.34
C LEU A 111 4.88 -2.02 2.35
N CYS A 112 5.69 -3.06 2.28
CA CYS A 112 6.65 -3.29 1.20
C CYS A 112 6.39 -4.65 0.56
N GLU A 113 6.33 -4.69 -0.77
CA GLU A 113 6.18 -5.91 -1.55
C GLU A 113 7.47 -6.19 -2.30
N TYR A 114 8.00 -7.40 -2.16
CA TYR A 114 9.13 -7.90 -2.94
C TYR A 114 8.67 -9.06 -3.81
N HIS A 115 8.93 -8.99 -5.11
CA HIS A 115 8.62 -10.06 -6.07
C HIS A 115 9.90 -10.60 -6.68
N SER A 116 10.02 -11.93 -6.78
CA SER A 116 11.17 -12.57 -7.41
C SER A 116 10.79 -13.80 -8.23
N LYS A 117 11.48 -13.97 -9.36
CA LYS A 117 11.42 -15.16 -10.22
C LYS A 117 12.70 -15.24 -11.06
N GLY A 118 13.49 -16.29 -10.84
CA GLY A 118 14.83 -16.39 -11.41
C GLY A 118 15.67 -15.15 -11.04
N ASP A 119 16.25 -14.51 -12.04
CA ASP A 119 17.07 -13.32 -11.84
C ASP A 119 16.26 -12.04 -11.63
N SER A 120 14.99 -12.03 -12.03
CA SER A 120 14.13 -10.86 -11.93
C SER A 120 13.70 -10.60 -10.49
N LYS A 121 13.93 -9.37 -10.02
CA LYS A 121 13.56 -8.90 -8.67
C LYS A 121 12.94 -7.52 -8.76
N LEU A 122 11.74 -7.37 -8.22
CA LEU A 122 10.98 -6.13 -8.19
C LEU A 122 10.59 -5.77 -6.75
N LEU A 123 10.51 -4.48 -6.46
CA LEU A 123 10.08 -3.97 -5.15
C LEU A 123 9.02 -2.89 -5.34
N ARG A 124 7.97 -2.92 -4.51
CA ARG A 124 6.99 -1.84 -4.41
C ARG A 124 6.85 -1.40 -2.96
N VAL A 125 6.98 -0.10 -2.72
CA VAL A 125 6.85 0.49 -1.38
C VAL A 125 5.57 1.33 -1.33
N HIS A 126 4.75 1.08 -0.32
CA HIS A 126 3.50 1.81 -0.07
C HIS A 126 3.74 2.84 1.02
N THR A 127 3.37 4.07 0.72
CA THR A 127 3.45 5.20 1.65
C THR A 127 2.12 5.91 1.71
N GLU A 128 1.82 6.55 2.83
CA GLU A 128 0.69 7.46 2.97
C GLU A 128 1.09 8.78 3.60
N LYS A 129 0.43 9.86 3.17
CA LYS A 129 0.42 11.15 3.84
C LYS A 129 -0.99 11.71 3.74
N ASP A 130 -1.57 12.17 4.85
CA ASP A 130 -2.92 12.74 4.88
C ASP A 130 -3.97 11.87 4.18
N PHE A 131 -3.92 10.55 4.43
CA PHE A 131 -4.79 9.54 3.82
C PHE A 131 -4.69 9.38 2.29
N LYS A 132 -3.66 9.96 1.67
CA LYS A 132 -3.30 9.76 0.27
C LYS A 132 -2.18 8.74 0.18
N VAL A 133 -2.45 7.64 -0.51
CA VAL A 133 -1.46 6.59 -0.75
C VAL A 133 -0.59 6.97 -1.94
N SER A 134 0.71 6.78 -1.80
CA SER A 134 1.71 6.94 -2.85
C SER A 134 2.55 5.67 -2.94
N LEU A 135 2.85 5.25 -4.17
CA LEU A 135 3.59 4.03 -4.45
C LEU A 135 4.93 4.38 -5.10
N SER A 136 5.97 3.66 -4.73
CA SER A 136 7.28 3.73 -5.39
C SER A 136 7.69 2.33 -5.86
N TRP A 137 8.28 2.26 -7.05
CA TRP A 137 8.60 0.99 -7.72
C TRP A 137 10.08 0.92 -8.04
N TYR A 138 10.68 -0.25 -7.84
CA TYR A 138 12.09 -0.49 -8.07
C TYR A 138 12.32 -1.84 -8.74
N GLU A 139 13.38 -1.93 -9.53
CA GLU A 139 13.89 -3.15 -10.12
C GLU A 139 15.36 -3.33 -9.70
N LYS A 140 15.77 -4.56 -9.40
CA LYS A 140 17.20 -4.89 -9.29
C LYS A 140 17.76 -5.24 -10.68
N SER A 141 18.65 -4.41 -11.21
CA SER A 141 19.35 -4.61 -12.48
C SER A 141 20.86 -4.53 -12.24
N SER A 142 21.63 -5.53 -12.72
CA SER A 142 23.10 -5.53 -12.67
C SER A 142 23.66 -5.13 -11.29
N ASP A 143 23.12 -5.76 -10.25
CA ASP A 143 23.44 -5.57 -8.83
C ASP A 143 22.94 -4.32 -8.13
N LYS A 144 22.29 -3.38 -8.83
CA LYS A 144 21.74 -2.16 -8.21
C LYS A 144 20.23 -2.10 -8.28
N TRP A 145 19.62 -1.51 -7.25
CA TRP A 145 18.21 -1.15 -7.31
C TRP A 145 18.01 0.20 -8.01
N ASN A 146 17.16 0.21 -9.03
CA ASN A 146 16.81 1.39 -9.80
C ASN A 146 15.32 1.68 -9.66
N GLN A 147 14.97 2.95 -9.45
CA GLN A 147 13.57 3.36 -9.47
C GLN A 147 13.00 3.24 -10.88
N MET A 148 11.74 2.80 -10.99
CA MET A 148 11.05 2.60 -12.26
C MET A 148 9.64 3.18 -12.26
N LYS A 149 9.02 3.25 -13.45
CA LYS A 149 7.64 3.72 -13.61
C LYS A 149 6.64 2.61 -13.26
N PRO A 150 5.41 2.96 -12.82
CA PRO A 150 4.36 1.99 -12.51
C PRO A 150 4.03 1.04 -13.67
N ASP A 151 3.93 1.57 -14.89
CA ASP A 151 3.58 0.77 -16.06
C ASP A 151 4.65 -0.27 -16.40
N ASP A 152 5.92 0.11 -16.32
CA ASP A 152 7.06 -0.79 -16.52
C ASP A 152 7.09 -1.88 -15.45
N PHE A 153 6.78 -1.53 -14.20
CA PHE A 153 6.69 -2.49 -13.09
C PHE A 153 5.60 -3.52 -13.33
N LEU A 154 4.39 -3.07 -13.69
CA LEU A 154 3.25 -3.95 -13.93
C LEU A 154 3.50 -4.87 -15.13
N LYS A 155 4.05 -4.31 -16.21
CA LYS A 155 4.46 -5.06 -17.40
C LYS A 155 5.42 -6.20 -17.04
N LYS A 156 6.49 -5.88 -16.31
CA LYS A 156 7.51 -6.86 -15.92
C LYS A 156 6.98 -7.90 -14.94
N LEU A 157 6.13 -7.50 -13.99
CA LEU A 157 5.48 -8.43 -13.06
C LEU A 157 4.54 -9.41 -13.80
N ASN A 158 3.84 -8.95 -14.84
CA ASN A 158 3.00 -9.83 -15.68
C ASN A 158 3.85 -10.79 -16.51
N GLU A 159 4.95 -10.31 -17.09
CA GLU A 159 5.94 -11.14 -17.79
C GLU A 159 6.50 -12.23 -16.87
N MET A 160 6.86 -11.89 -15.62
CA MET A 160 7.26 -12.87 -14.60
C MET A 160 6.16 -13.90 -14.35
N ARG A 161 4.88 -13.50 -14.32
CA ARG A 161 3.74 -14.42 -14.09
C ARG A 161 3.36 -15.26 -15.32
N GLY A 162 3.94 -15.01 -16.49
CA GLY A 162 3.52 -15.62 -17.74
C GLY A 162 2.12 -15.21 -18.19
N VAL A 163 1.64 -14.04 -17.73
CA VAL A 163 0.31 -13.50 -18.10
C VAL A 163 0.50 -12.54 -19.28
N PRO A 164 -0.34 -12.62 -20.34
CA PRO A 164 -0.26 -11.68 -21.46
C PRO A 164 -0.44 -10.23 -20.97
N ASN A 165 0.41 -9.31 -21.45
CA ASN A 165 0.23 -7.89 -21.17
C ASN A 165 -1.11 -7.42 -21.74
N PRO A 166 -1.93 -6.67 -21.00
CA PRO A 166 -3.12 -6.05 -21.56
C PRO A 166 -2.69 -5.12 -22.70
N THR A 167 -3.26 -5.33 -23.89
CA THR A 167 -3.02 -4.51 -25.07
C THR A 167 -3.35 -3.05 -24.76
N PRO A 168 -2.54 -2.07 -25.21
CA PRO A 168 -2.92 -0.67 -25.09
C PRO A 168 -4.29 -0.47 -25.72
N LYS A 169 -5.23 0.14 -24.98
CA LYS A 169 -6.50 0.58 -25.58
C LYS A 169 -6.13 1.55 -26.70
N SER A 170 -6.32 1.14 -27.95
CA SER A 170 -6.19 2.01 -29.10
C SER A 170 -7.10 3.21 -28.87
N ASN A 171 -6.52 4.41 -28.85
CA ASN A 171 -7.27 5.65 -28.81
C ASN A 171 -8.21 5.68 -30.02
N ILE A 172 -9.50 5.48 -29.78
CA ILE A 172 -10.54 5.85 -30.74
C ILE A 172 -10.75 7.34 -30.53
N THR A 173 -10.08 8.15 -31.35
CA THR A 173 -10.35 9.58 -31.52
C THR A 173 -11.64 9.70 -32.38
N PRO A 174 -12.46 10.76 -32.16
CA PRO A 174 -13.92 10.74 -32.29
C PRO A 174 -14.45 10.64 -33.71
#